data_AF-D7CGZ0-F1
#
_entry.id   AF-D7CGZ0-F1
#
_cell.length_a   1.000
_cell.length_b   1.000
_cell.length_c   1.000
_cell.angle_alpha   90.00
_cell.angle_beta   90.00
_cell.angle_gamma   90.00
#
_symmetry.space_group_name_H-M   'P 1'
#
loop_
_entity.id
_entity.type
_entity.pdbx_description
1 polymer ?
#
loop_
_entity_poly.entity_id
_entity_poly.type
_entity_poly.pdbx_seq_one_letter_code
_entity_poly.pdbx_strand_id
1 'polypeptide(L)'
;MAAYGTPQPLTPSWLRAHFDPLPFPARMSALARYARTLSPDACTALRTALDSSPEPDDRHLALFLAVVRRDLDAVAAALADPLLRRRALAAAIRLPVPEAALAQLALSESRSVRHETYRVLRAGRRTALADLLLPRAHAAYGPADAARLLRLPGARRLRPTTTGPPPPPVGRRRGRT
;
A
#
# COMPACT_ATOMS: atom_id res chain seq x y z
N MET A 1 36.39 -4.59 -20.16
CA MET A 1 35.87 -5.43 -19.06
C MET A 1 36.37 -4.82 -17.75
N ALA A 2 35.69 -3.78 -17.24
CA ALA A 2 36.07 -3.17 -15.97
C ALA A 2 35.55 -4.03 -14.83
N ALA A 3 36.46 -4.60 -14.04
CA ALA A 3 36.14 -5.29 -12.81
C ALA A 3 35.48 -4.29 -11.84
N TYR A 4 34.22 -4.55 -11.47
CA TYR A 4 33.56 -3.86 -10.35
C TYR A 4 34.14 -4.43 -9.04
N GLY A 5 35.43 -4.21 -8.83
CA GLY A 5 36.17 -4.68 -7.67
C GLY A 5 35.83 -3.82 -6.46
N THR A 6 35.16 -4.46 -5.50
CA THR A 6 34.78 -3.97 -4.15
C THR A 6 33.59 -3.00 -4.13
N PRO A 7 32.47 -3.33 -3.45
CA PRO A 7 31.46 -2.32 -3.16
C PRO A 7 32.12 -1.20 -2.34
N GLN A 8 32.01 0.03 -2.84
CA GLN A 8 32.35 1.25 -2.09
C GLN A 8 31.73 1.18 -0.68
N PRO A 9 32.27 1.88 0.34
CA PRO A 9 31.69 1.82 1.68
C PRO A 9 30.21 2.20 1.60
N LEU A 10 29.34 1.21 1.80
CA LEU A 10 27.88 1.35 1.78
C LEU A 10 27.44 1.97 3.10
N THR A 11 27.98 3.16 3.39
CA THR A 11 27.69 3.90 4.60
C THR A 11 26.71 5.04 4.29
N PRO A 12 25.86 5.42 5.26
CA PRO A 12 24.98 6.58 5.12
C PRO A 12 25.74 7.88 4.79
N SER A 13 26.93 8.06 5.37
CA SER A 13 27.79 9.23 5.14
C SER A 13 28.28 9.33 3.69
N TRP A 14 28.64 8.19 3.09
CA TRP A 14 29.08 8.16 1.68
C TRP A 14 27.92 8.48 0.74
N LEU A 15 26.73 7.91 0.98
CA LEU A 15 25.53 8.21 0.18
C LEU A 15 25.22 9.71 0.17
N ARG A 16 25.26 10.35 1.34
CA ARG A 16 25.04 11.79 1.48
C ARG A 16 26.05 12.58 0.67
N ALA A 17 27.34 12.33 0.89
CA ALA A 17 28.41 13.01 0.17
C ALA A 17 28.29 12.86 -1.37
N HIS A 18 27.83 11.69 -1.84
CA HIS A 18 27.74 11.40 -3.27
C HIS A 18 26.47 11.95 -3.94
N PHE A 19 25.32 11.92 -3.25
CA PHE A 19 24.02 12.22 -3.86
C PHE A 19 23.42 13.56 -3.39
N ASP A 20 23.78 14.09 -2.23
CA ASP A 20 23.22 15.37 -1.73
C ASP A 20 23.51 16.60 -2.58
N PRO A 21 24.62 16.68 -3.35
CA PRO A 21 24.82 17.78 -4.30
C PRO A 21 23.75 17.87 -5.40
N LEU A 22 22.99 16.78 -5.64
CA LEU A 22 21.95 16.76 -6.68
C LEU A 22 20.63 17.40 -6.21
N PRO A 23 19.88 18.06 -7.12
CA PRO A 23 18.54 18.51 -6.83
C PRO A 23 17.63 17.31 -6.54
N PHE A 24 16.66 17.49 -5.66
CA PHE A 24 15.88 16.40 -5.06
C PHE A 24 15.33 15.36 -6.07
N PRO A 25 14.69 15.74 -7.20
CA PRO A 25 14.20 14.74 -8.16
C PRO A 25 15.31 13.90 -8.81
N ALA A 26 16.46 14.54 -9.10
CA ALA A 26 17.61 13.86 -9.67
C ALA A 26 18.28 12.95 -8.64
N ARG A 27 18.37 13.40 -7.39
CA ARG A 27 18.86 12.63 -6.25
C ARG A 27 18.09 11.32 -6.07
N MET A 28 16.76 11.41 -5.98
CA MET A 28 15.91 10.22 -5.80
C MET A 28 16.01 9.26 -6.99
N SER A 29 16.11 9.79 -8.21
CA SER A 29 16.27 8.97 -9.42
C SER A 29 17.63 8.26 -9.45
N ALA A 30 18.69 8.95 -9.06
CA ALA A 30 20.04 8.40 -9.00
C ALA A 30 20.15 7.32 -7.91
N LEU A 31 19.60 7.56 -6.72
CA LEU A 31 19.50 6.58 -5.64
C LEU A 31 18.71 5.34 -6.06
N ALA A 32 17.57 5.50 -6.74
CA ALA A 32 16.79 4.37 -7.22
C ALA A 32 17.53 3.55 -8.29
N ARG A 33 18.39 4.19 -9.09
CA ARG A 33 19.23 3.49 -10.07
C ARG A 33 20.36 2.75 -9.37
N TYR A 34 21.04 3.41 -8.44
CA TYR A 34 22.10 2.83 -7.62
C TYR A 34 21.61 1.61 -6.82
N ALA A 35 20.47 1.73 -6.15
CA ALA A 35 19.85 0.63 -5.44
C ALA A 35 19.60 -0.60 -6.34
N ARG A 36 19.22 -0.37 -7.60
CA ARG A 36 18.99 -1.46 -8.57
C ARG A 36 20.27 -2.13 -9.05
N THR A 37 21.41 -1.43 -9.02
CA THR A 37 22.71 -2.01 -9.40
C THR A 37 23.39 -2.77 -8.26
N LEU A 38 22.97 -2.57 -7.02
CA LEU A 38 23.52 -3.30 -5.87
C LEU A 38 23.11 -4.78 -5.90
N SER A 39 24.01 -5.65 -5.41
CA SER A 39 23.66 -7.02 -5.10
C SER A 39 22.62 -7.06 -3.97
N PRO A 40 21.82 -8.13 -3.85
CA PRO A 40 20.86 -8.28 -2.75
C PRO A 40 21.52 -8.10 -1.38
N ASP A 41 22.67 -8.73 -1.13
CA ASP A 41 23.37 -8.66 0.16
C ASP A 41 23.88 -7.26 0.48
N ALA A 42 24.45 -6.58 -0.52
CA ALA A 42 24.90 -5.20 -0.41
C ALA A 42 23.74 -4.25 -0.08
N CYS A 43 22.59 -4.45 -0.73
CA CYS A 43 21.40 -3.65 -0.46
C CYS A 43 20.86 -3.90 0.95
N THR A 44 20.86 -5.15 1.41
CA THR A 44 20.44 -5.51 2.77
C THR A 44 21.36 -4.88 3.81
N ALA A 45 22.68 -5.00 3.64
CA ALA A 45 23.66 -4.41 4.54
C ALA A 45 23.49 -2.88 4.63
N LEU A 46 23.35 -2.20 3.50
CA LEU A 46 23.13 -0.76 3.44
C LEU A 46 21.82 -0.36 4.14
N ARG A 47 20.74 -1.10 3.88
CA ARG A 47 19.44 -0.84 4.50
C ARG A 47 19.51 -1.00 6.02
N THR A 48 20.13 -2.07 6.52
CA THR A 48 20.33 -2.28 7.95
C THR A 48 21.15 -1.16 8.60
N ALA A 49 22.18 -0.67 7.92
CA ALA A 49 22.97 0.46 8.42
C ALA A 49 22.16 1.76 8.50
N LEU A 50 21.30 2.02 7.50
CA LEU A 50 20.42 3.18 7.49
C LEU A 50 19.27 3.07 8.51
N ASP A 51 18.66 1.89 8.66
CA ASP A 51 17.60 1.63 9.65
C ASP A 51 18.10 1.78 11.09
N SER A 52 19.38 1.45 11.34
CA SER A 52 20.01 1.60 12.67
C SER A 52 20.43 3.03 12.99
N SER A 53 20.37 3.95 12.01
CA SER A 53 20.74 5.35 12.21
C SER A 53 19.71 6.07 13.08
N PRO A 54 20.15 6.95 14.01
CA PRO A 54 19.21 7.78 14.79
C PRO A 54 18.50 8.82 13.91
N GLU A 55 19.05 9.13 12.74
CA GLU A 55 18.54 10.17 11.85
C GLU A 55 17.25 9.73 11.12
N PRO A 56 16.14 10.48 11.24
CA PRO A 56 14.90 10.15 10.56
C PRO A 56 15.03 10.04 9.04
N ASP A 57 15.89 10.86 8.44
CA ASP A 57 16.10 10.88 6.99
C ASP A 57 16.80 9.62 6.50
N ASP A 58 17.69 9.03 7.29
CA ASP A 58 18.35 7.76 6.97
C ASP A 58 17.34 6.61 6.98
N ARG A 59 16.44 6.59 7.95
CA ARG A 59 15.36 5.60 8.02
C ARG A 59 14.35 5.78 6.88
N HIS A 60 14.07 7.01 6.47
CA HIS A 60 13.27 7.27 5.27
C HIS A 60 13.98 6.75 4.00
N LEU A 61 15.29 6.91 3.93
CA LEU A 61 16.09 6.40 2.82
C LEU A 61 16.13 4.87 2.81
N ALA A 62 16.28 4.23 3.96
CA ALA A 62 16.21 2.77 4.12
C ALA A 62 14.90 2.20 3.55
N LEU A 63 13.76 2.80 3.94
CA LEU A 63 12.45 2.43 3.39
C LEU A 63 12.37 2.70 1.88
N PHE A 64 12.91 3.81 1.39
CA PHE A 64 12.93 4.10 -0.04
C PHE A 64 13.68 3.01 -0.83
N LEU A 65 14.84 2.56 -0.34
CA LEU A 65 15.60 1.48 -0.95
C LEU A 65 14.81 0.17 -0.94
N ALA A 66 14.14 -0.17 0.17
CA ALA A 66 13.27 -1.33 0.25
C ALA A 66 12.14 -1.30 -0.80
N VAL A 67 11.48 -0.14 -0.95
CA VAL A 67 10.41 0.06 -1.94
C VAL A 67 10.93 -0.10 -3.38
N VAL A 68 12.09 0.47 -3.69
CA VAL A 68 12.72 0.35 -5.02
C VAL A 68 13.06 -1.09 -5.35
N ARG A 69 13.53 -1.86 -4.37
CA ARG A 69 13.86 -3.28 -4.50
C ARG A 69 12.66 -4.22 -4.39
N ARG A 70 11.48 -3.69 -4.04
CA ARG A 70 10.27 -4.46 -3.72
C ARG A 70 10.48 -5.47 -2.58
N ASP A 71 11.28 -5.11 -1.58
CA ASP A 71 11.45 -5.86 -0.34
C ASP A 71 10.17 -5.70 0.51
N LEU A 72 9.26 -6.68 0.40
CA LEU A 72 7.94 -6.62 1.02
C LEU A 72 8.01 -6.76 2.53
N ASP A 73 8.97 -7.54 3.05
CA ASP A 73 9.14 -7.78 4.48
C ASP A 73 9.64 -6.51 5.17
N ALA A 74 10.59 -5.80 4.56
CA ALA A 74 11.05 -4.50 5.06
C ALA A 74 9.93 -3.45 5.04
N VAL A 75 9.13 -3.41 3.96
CA VAL A 75 7.97 -2.50 3.89
C VAL A 75 6.91 -2.87 4.95
N ALA A 76 6.68 -4.16 5.19
CA ALA A 76 5.76 -4.62 6.23
C ALA A 76 6.26 -4.27 7.64
N ALA A 77 7.56 -4.43 7.91
CA ALA A 77 8.17 -4.01 9.18
C ALA A 77 8.01 -2.48 9.40
N ALA A 78 8.21 -1.68 8.34
CA ALA A 78 8.05 -0.23 8.40
C ALA A 78 6.61 0.24 8.66
N LEU A 79 5.59 -0.62 8.50
CA LEU A 79 4.21 -0.30 8.87
C LEU A 79 4.01 -0.25 10.40
N ALA A 80 4.80 -1.03 11.15
CA ALA A 80 4.74 -1.02 12.62
C ALA A 80 5.32 0.27 13.19
N ASP A 81 6.33 0.86 12.53
CA ASP A 81 7.04 2.05 12.96
C ASP A 81 6.23 3.35 12.72
N PRO A 82 5.86 4.12 13.77
CA PRO A 82 5.11 5.36 13.61
C PRO A 82 5.77 6.40 12.69
N LEU A 83 7.10 6.47 12.64
CA LEU A 83 7.84 7.42 11.79
C LEU A 83 7.65 7.10 10.31
N LEU A 84 7.76 5.82 9.97
CA LEU A 84 7.78 5.33 8.60
C LEU A 84 6.40 4.93 8.07
N ARG A 85 5.44 4.67 8.97
CA ARG A 85 4.12 4.11 8.67
C ARG A 85 3.41 4.81 7.52
N ARG A 86 3.37 6.14 7.53
CA ARG A 86 2.69 6.92 6.48
C ARG A 86 3.31 6.70 5.10
N ARG A 87 4.64 6.66 5.02
CA ARG A 87 5.36 6.39 3.76
C ARG A 87 5.20 4.93 3.34
N ALA A 88 5.26 3.99 4.29
CA ALA A 88 5.05 2.57 4.03
C ALA A 88 3.61 2.28 3.54
N LEU A 89 2.60 2.93 4.12
CA LEU A 89 1.20 2.88 3.69
C LEU A 89 1.03 3.40 2.26
N ALA A 90 1.70 4.50 1.89
CA ALA A 90 1.69 5.00 0.53
C ALA A 90 2.33 4.01 -0.46
N ALA A 91 3.44 3.35 -0.07
CA ALA A 91 4.07 2.31 -0.88
C ALA A 91 3.16 1.07 -1.03
N ALA A 92 2.43 0.71 0.02
CA ALA A 92 1.48 -0.41 0.03
C ALA A 92 0.32 -0.22 -0.96
N ILE A 93 0.05 0.98 -1.47
CA ILE A 93 -0.91 1.18 -2.57
C ILE A 93 -0.45 0.46 -3.85
N ARG A 94 0.87 0.44 -4.09
CA ARG A 94 1.48 -0.07 -5.34
C ARG A 94 2.15 -1.43 -5.17
N LEU A 95 2.53 -1.81 -3.95
CA LEU A 95 3.21 -3.07 -3.65
C LEU A 95 2.25 -4.08 -3.00
N PRO A 96 2.38 -5.39 -3.30
CA PRO A 96 1.59 -6.45 -2.69
C PRO A 96 2.07 -6.77 -1.27
N VAL A 97 1.95 -5.80 -0.36
CA VAL A 97 2.30 -5.97 1.06
C VAL A 97 1.35 -6.99 1.71
N PRO A 98 1.83 -7.82 2.66
CA PRO A 98 1.01 -8.80 3.36
C PRO A 98 -0.29 -8.21 3.93
N GLU A 99 -1.41 -8.86 3.63
CA GLU A 99 -2.74 -8.40 4.07
C GLU A 99 -2.90 -8.40 5.58
N ALA A 100 -2.21 -9.30 6.29
CA ALA A 100 -2.21 -9.38 7.75
C ALA A 100 -1.72 -8.08 8.41
N ALA A 101 -0.65 -7.47 7.88
CA ALA A 101 -0.11 -6.21 8.40
C ALA A 101 -1.12 -5.05 8.23
N LEU A 102 -1.81 -5.01 7.09
CA LEU A 102 -2.86 -4.02 6.83
C LEU A 102 -4.10 -4.26 7.69
N ALA A 103 -4.46 -5.51 7.94
CA ALA A 103 -5.58 -5.88 8.81
C ALA A 103 -5.33 -5.41 10.26
N GLN A 104 -4.12 -5.62 10.78
CA GLN A 104 -3.73 -5.16 12.11
C GLN A 104 -3.84 -3.63 12.23
N LEU A 105 -3.35 -2.88 11.25
CA LEU A 105 -3.45 -1.42 11.26
C LEU A 105 -4.89 -0.91 11.12
N ALA A 106 -5.71 -1.61 10.33
CA ALA A 106 -7.13 -1.31 10.15
C ALA A 106 -7.98 -1.52 11.41
N LEU A 107 -7.46 -2.31 12.37
CA LEU A 107 -8.04 -2.59 13.69
C LEU A 107 -7.18 -1.97 14.81
N SER A 108 -6.35 -0.98 14.51
CA SER A 108 -5.57 -0.27 15.52
C SER A 108 -6.48 0.58 16.41
N GLU A 109 -6.16 0.71 17.70
CA GLU A 109 -6.84 1.66 18.59
C GLU A 109 -6.75 3.12 18.10
N SER A 110 -5.69 3.46 17.38
CA SER A 110 -5.51 4.80 16.83
C SER A 110 -6.41 5.06 15.64
N ARG A 111 -7.38 5.96 15.81
CA ARG A 111 -8.31 6.39 14.75
C ARG A 111 -7.60 6.91 13.49
N SER A 112 -6.52 7.67 13.65
CA SER A 112 -5.77 8.22 12.51
C SER A 112 -5.13 7.11 11.68
N VAL A 113 -4.52 6.13 12.35
CA VAL A 113 -3.89 4.96 11.71
C VAL A 113 -4.93 4.11 10.97
N ARG A 114 -6.08 3.83 11.60
CA ARG A 114 -7.17 3.11 10.93
C ARG A 114 -7.65 3.83 9.68
N HIS A 115 -7.92 5.12 9.79
CA HIS A 115 -8.49 5.90 8.68
C HIS A 115 -7.51 6.03 7.51
N GLU A 116 -6.22 6.17 7.79
CA GLU A 116 -5.18 6.14 6.76
C GLU A 116 -5.11 4.77 6.08
N THR A 117 -5.19 3.70 6.86
CA THR A 117 -5.23 2.33 6.35
C THR A 117 -6.45 2.09 5.46
N TYR A 118 -7.64 2.55 5.85
CA TYR A 118 -8.85 2.46 5.02
C TYR A 118 -8.70 3.20 3.69
N ARG A 119 -8.01 4.34 3.67
CA ARG A 119 -7.67 5.04 2.42
C ARG A 119 -6.77 4.18 1.54
N VAL A 120 -5.75 3.54 2.10
CA VAL A 120 -4.84 2.66 1.36
C VAL A 120 -5.54 1.41 0.81
N LEU A 121 -6.40 0.76 1.60
CA LEU A 121 -7.18 -0.40 1.13
C LEU A 121 -8.03 -0.06 -0.09
N ARG A 122 -8.67 1.12 -0.07
CA ARG A 122 -9.47 1.61 -1.20
C ARG A 122 -8.61 1.97 -2.41
N ALA A 123 -7.52 2.72 -2.20
CA ALA A 123 -6.61 3.13 -3.27
C ALA A 123 -5.92 1.94 -3.94
N GLY A 124 -5.48 0.95 -3.15
CA GLY A 124 -4.90 -0.31 -3.61
C GLY A 124 -5.93 -1.34 -4.09
N ARG A 125 -7.21 -0.97 -4.16
CA ARG A 125 -8.33 -1.83 -4.61
C ARG A 125 -8.44 -3.19 -3.87
N ARG A 126 -8.01 -3.28 -2.62
CA ARG A 126 -8.05 -4.50 -1.79
C ARG A 126 -9.45 -4.74 -1.21
N THR A 127 -10.42 -5.05 -2.07
CA THR A 127 -11.84 -5.19 -1.67
C THR A 127 -12.09 -6.40 -0.80
N ALA A 128 -11.50 -7.56 -1.12
CA ALA A 128 -11.69 -8.78 -0.33
C ALA A 128 -11.30 -8.55 1.13
N LEU A 129 -10.14 -7.94 1.38
CA LEU A 129 -9.70 -7.59 2.73
C LEU A 129 -10.63 -6.56 3.40
N ALA A 130 -11.08 -5.53 2.67
CA ALA A 130 -12.02 -4.55 3.21
C ALA A 130 -13.37 -5.17 3.62
N ASP A 131 -13.88 -6.10 2.80
CA ASP A 131 -15.14 -6.81 3.07
C ASP A 131 -15.00 -7.70 4.31
N LEU A 132 -13.85 -8.37 4.49
CA LEU A 132 -13.54 -9.16 5.69
C LEU A 132 -13.42 -8.31 6.95
N LEU A 133 -12.92 -7.08 6.83
CA LEU A 133 -12.72 -6.17 7.96
C LEU A 133 -13.99 -5.42 8.37
N LEU A 134 -14.94 -5.24 7.44
CA LEU A 134 -16.16 -4.47 7.67
C LEU A 134 -16.95 -4.89 8.92
N PRO A 135 -17.30 -6.18 9.13
CA PRO A 135 -18.05 -6.58 10.32
C PRO A 135 -17.28 -6.32 11.61
N ARG A 136 -15.95 -6.51 11.59
CA ARG A 136 -15.07 -6.28 12.74
C ARG A 136 -14.96 -4.80 13.09
N ALA A 137 -14.76 -3.94 12.09
CA ALA A 137 -14.70 -2.49 12.27
C ALA A 137 -16.05 -1.93 12.74
N HIS A 138 -17.16 -2.46 12.24
CA HIS A 138 -18.51 -2.08 12.71
C HIS A 138 -18.70 -2.44 14.18
N ALA A 139 -18.33 -3.66 14.59
CA ALA A 139 -18.47 -4.10 15.97
C ALA A 139 -17.57 -3.31 16.93
N ALA A 140 -16.32 -3.02 16.55
CA ALA A 140 -15.35 -2.37 17.41
C ALA A 140 -15.48 -0.83 17.46
N TYR A 141 -15.81 -0.19 16.33
CA TYR A 141 -15.72 1.28 16.19
C TYR A 141 -17.00 1.92 15.63
N GLY A 142 -18.03 1.11 15.37
CA GLY A 142 -19.35 1.58 14.97
C GLY A 142 -19.51 1.83 13.46
N PRO A 143 -20.72 2.25 13.05
CA PRO A 143 -21.12 2.34 11.65
C PRO A 143 -20.34 3.40 10.86
N ALA A 144 -19.88 4.48 11.50
CA ALA A 144 -19.15 5.55 10.83
C ALA A 144 -17.75 5.11 10.36
N ASP A 145 -17.05 4.27 11.13
CA ASP A 145 -15.75 3.70 10.72
C ASP A 145 -15.95 2.59 9.67
N ALA A 146 -16.97 1.74 9.83
CA ALA A 146 -17.33 0.73 8.83
C ALA A 146 -17.68 1.35 7.47
N ALA A 147 -18.42 2.46 7.44
CA ALA A 147 -18.74 3.19 6.22
C ALA A 147 -17.51 3.72 5.46
N ARG A 148 -16.37 3.89 6.14
CA ARG A 148 -15.11 4.31 5.49
C ARG A 148 -14.40 3.15 4.79
N LEU A 149 -14.61 1.91 5.22
CA LEU A 149 -14.10 0.73 4.51
C LEU A 149 -14.87 0.46 3.23
N LEU A 150 -16.18 0.75 3.25
CA LEU A 150 -16.98 0.76 2.05
C LEU A 150 -16.38 1.73 1.02
N ARG A 151 -16.21 1.24 -0.22
CA ARG A 151 -16.03 2.17 -1.34
C ARG A 151 -17.28 3.02 -1.39
N LEU A 152 -17.14 4.35 -1.49
CA LEU A 152 -18.21 5.14 -2.09
C LEU A 152 -18.41 4.57 -3.50
N PRO A 153 -19.58 4.01 -3.82
CA PRO A 153 -19.82 3.55 -5.16
C PRO A 153 -19.90 4.77 -6.08
N GLY A 154 -19.01 4.83 -7.07
CA GLY A 154 -19.47 5.22 -8.40
C GLY A 154 -20.44 4.12 -8.86
N ALA A 155 -21.73 4.41 -8.80
CA ALA A 155 -22.88 3.67 -9.31
C ALA A 155 -22.56 2.38 -10.12
N ARG A 156 -22.36 1.25 -9.43
CA ARG A 156 -22.76 -0.03 -10.03
C ARG A 156 -24.25 -0.17 -9.75
N ARG A 157 -25.06 0.32 -10.69
CA ARG A 157 -26.51 0.10 -10.69
C ARG A 157 -26.73 -1.40 -10.49
N LEU A 158 -27.33 -1.77 -9.37
CA LEU A 158 -28.11 -3.00 -9.33
C LEU A 158 -29.17 -2.79 -10.40
N ARG A 159 -29.00 -3.42 -11.57
CA ARG A 159 -30.13 -3.64 -12.46
C ARG A 159 -31.07 -4.52 -11.64
N PRO A 160 -32.30 -4.09 -11.31
CA PRO A 160 -33.24 -5.02 -10.74
C PRO A 160 -33.42 -6.14 -11.76
N THR A 161 -32.98 -7.35 -11.41
CA THR A 161 -33.41 -8.55 -12.12
C THR A 161 -34.87 -8.73 -11.77
N THR A 162 -35.75 -8.09 -12.54
CA THR A 162 -37.15 -8.52 -12.65
C THR A 162 -37.15 -9.87 -13.36
N THR A 163 -36.81 -10.92 -12.63
CA THR A 163 -37.17 -12.29 -12.97
C THR A 163 -38.40 -12.63 -12.14
N GLY A 164 -39.48 -11.91 -12.40
CA GLY A 164 -40.82 -12.40 -12.12
C GLY A 164 -41.30 -13.18 -13.36
N PRO A 165 -42.03 -14.29 -13.20
CA PRO A 165 -42.56 -15.03 -14.34
C PRO A 165 -43.43 -14.12 -15.20
N PRO A 166 -43.38 -14.24 -16.54
CA PRO A 166 -44.15 -13.40 -17.44
C PRO A 166 -45.65 -13.54 -17.15
N PRO A 167 -46.43 -12.45 -17.22
CA PRO A 167 -47.88 -12.54 -17.06
C PRO A 167 -48.49 -13.45 -18.13
N PRO A 168 -49.55 -14.22 -17.80
CA PRO A 168 -50.17 -15.12 -18.75
C PRO A 168 -50.74 -14.36 -19.96
N PRO A 169 -50.77 -14.97 -21.15
CA PRO A 169 -51.26 -14.33 -22.36
C PRO A 169 -52.74 -13.96 -22.21
N VAL A 170 -53.04 -12.67 -22.39
CA VAL A 170 -54.42 -12.18 -22.47
C VAL A 170 -55.04 -12.74 -23.75
N GLY A 171 -55.93 -13.73 -23.58
CA GLY A 171 -56.70 -14.30 -24.66
C GLY A 171 -57.55 -13.25 -25.37
N ARG A 172 -57.22 -12.95 -26.63
CA ARG A 172 -58.10 -12.15 -27.50
C ARG A 172 -59.39 -12.92 -27.74
N ARG A 173 -60.46 -12.49 -27.05
CA ARG A 173 -61.84 -12.84 -27.37
C ARG A 173 -62.11 -12.54 -28.85
N ARG A 174 -62.49 -13.58 -29.59
CA ARG A 174 -63.14 -13.47 -30.89
C ARG A 174 -64.51 -12.81 -30.71
N GLY A 175 -64.71 -11.65 -31.32
CA GLY A 175 -66.02 -11.16 -31.79
C GLY A 175 -65.93 -11.14 -33.31
N ARG A 176 -66.61 -12.01 -34.07
CA ARG A 176 -68.05 -12.00 -34.41
C ARG A 176 -68.46 -10.70 -35.10
N THR A 177 -68.29 -10.70 -36.42
CA THR A 177 -69.25 -10.19 -37.40
C THR A 177 -69.20 -11.16 -38.57
#